data_AF-A0A059F4Q2-F1
#
_entry.id   AF-A0A059F4Q2-F1
#
_cell.length_a   1.000
_cell.length_b   1.000
_cell.length_c   1.000
_cell.angle_alpha   90.00
_cell.angle_beta   90.00
_cell.angle_gamma   90.00
#
_symmetry.space_group_name_H-M   'P 1'
#
loop_
_entity.id
_entity.type
_entity.pdbx_description
1 polymer ?
#
loop_
_entity_poly.entity_id
_entity_poly.type
_entity_poly.pdbx_seq_one_letter_code
_entity_poly.pdbx_strand_id
1 'polypeptide(L)'
;MTVTAQTYRAKTDRNLEKNYATYIREIKTNLMERKDVVDSLECMVYIDTKIFTSRALYKEIITLVKECITEDNAQQIFNLWADWIIHQRKLEFLDEFIFETLAYNNASILTHCYILLFEAFDEYFYKFVDLFEEIKELSFISNELKKRMQENIFNTRINR
;
A
#
# COMPACT_ATOMS: atom_id res chain seq x y z
N MET A 1 -10.67 14.20 19.50
CA MET A 1 -11.42 13.22 18.68
C MET A 1 -10.37 12.33 18.05
N THR A 2 -10.28 11.07 18.50
CA THR A 2 -9.26 10.10 18.11
C THR A 2 -9.82 9.13 17.07
N VAL A 3 -9.12 8.94 15.95
CA VAL A 3 -8.99 7.75 15.07
C VAL A 3 -10.25 7.05 14.52
N THR A 4 -11.47 7.37 14.94
CA THR A 4 -12.71 6.70 14.47
C THR A 4 -13.69 7.63 13.78
N ALA A 5 -13.48 8.94 13.78
CA ALA A 5 -14.49 9.88 13.29
C ALA A 5 -14.48 10.03 11.77
N GLN A 6 -13.30 10.17 11.15
CA GLN A 6 -13.22 10.52 9.73
C GLN A 6 -13.55 9.33 8.82
N THR A 7 -12.89 8.19 9.02
CA THR A 7 -13.17 6.97 8.27
C THR A 7 -14.62 6.48 8.48
N TYR A 8 -15.13 6.52 9.71
CA TYR A 8 -16.54 6.18 9.98
C TYR A 8 -17.52 7.12 9.27
N ARG A 9 -17.23 8.43 9.28
CA ARG A 9 -18.07 9.42 8.58
C ARG A 9 -18.09 9.13 7.08
N ALA A 10 -16.94 8.83 6.47
CA ALA A 10 -16.89 8.41 5.07
C ALA A 10 -17.68 7.11 4.82
N LYS A 11 -17.54 6.10 5.69
CA LYS A 11 -18.26 4.82 5.61
C LYS A 11 -19.80 4.96 5.72
N THR A 12 -20.28 6.00 6.40
CA THR A 12 -21.71 6.23 6.64
C THR A 12 -22.32 7.35 5.77
N ASP A 13 -21.51 8.01 4.94
CA ASP A 13 -21.96 9.11 4.10
C ASP A 13 -22.71 8.64 2.85
N ARG A 14 -24.02 8.89 2.83
CA ARG A 14 -24.89 8.58 1.67
C ARG A 14 -24.62 9.47 0.45
N ASN A 15 -23.88 10.56 0.62
CA ASN A 15 -23.51 11.53 -0.43
C ASN A 15 -21.98 11.58 -0.63
N LEU A 16 -21.27 10.47 -0.39
CA LEU A 16 -19.81 10.38 -0.44
C LEU A 16 -19.21 11.02 -1.71
N GLU A 17 -19.77 10.74 -2.90
CA GLU A 17 -19.31 11.33 -4.17
C GLU A 17 -19.41 12.85 -4.20
N LYS A 18 -20.50 13.43 -3.68
CA LYS A 18 -20.68 14.88 -3.62
C LYS A 18 -19.72 15.52 -2.61
N ASN A 19 -19.44 14.81 -1.52
CA ASN A 19 -18.59 15.27 -0.43
C ASN A 19 -17.10 14.96 -0.64
N TYR A 20 -16.74 14.24 -1.70
CA TYR A 20 -15.39 13.76 -2.00
C TYR A 20 -14.32 14.85 -1.84
N ALA A 21 -14.50 16.00 -2.49
CA ALA A 21 -13.54 17.11 -2.42
C ALA A 21 -13.30 17.62 -1.00
N THR A 22 -14.32 17.54 -0.13
CA THR A 22 -14.20 17.93 1.27
C THR A 22 -13.34 16.93 2.05
N TYR A 23 -13.59 15.63 1.88
CA TYR A 23 -12.77 14.59 2.50
C TYR A 23 -11.31 14.66 2.06
N ILE A 24 -11.06 14.81 0.76
CA ILE A 24 -9.69 14.94 0.25
C ILE A 24 -8.97 16.13 0.85
N ARG A 25 -9.64 17.29 0.96
CA ARG A 25 -9.06 18.48 1.59
C ARG A 25 -8.70 18.21 3.06
N GLU A 26 -9.60 17.59 3.81
CA GLU A 26 -9.35 17.28 5.23
C GLU A 26 -8.23 16.26 5.42
N ILE A 27 -8.19 15.20 4.61
CA ILE A 27 -7.09 14.21 4.62
C ILE A 27 -5.76 14.92 4.39
N LYS A 28 -5.68 15.80 3.39
CA LYS A 28 -4.44 16.57 3.13
C LYS A 28 -4.07 17.47 4.29
N THR A 29 -5.04 18.17 4.88
CA THR A 29 -4.79 19.01 6.07
C THR A 29 -4.24 18.19 7.22
N ASN A 30 -4.86 17.05 7.53
CA ASN A 30 -4.42 16.15 8.59
C ASN A 30 -2.99 15.64 8.36
N LEU A 31 -2.66 15.24 7.13
CA LEU A 31 -1.31 14.79 6.78
C LEU A 31 -0.28 15.93 6.88
N MET A 32 -0.58 17.13 6.39
CA MET A 32 0.29 18.31 6.54
C MET A 32 0.53 18.68 8.03
N GLU A 33 -0.50 18.53 8.86
CA GLU A 33 -0.43 18.77 10.30
C GLU A 33 0.11 17.57 11.10
N ARG A 34 0.42 16.45 10.42
CA ARG A 34 0.86 15.18 11.01
C ARG A 34 -0.09 14.64 12.09
N LYS A 35 -1.38 14.87 11.90
CA LYS A 35 -2.44 14.51 12.83
C LYS A 35 -3.27 13.36 12.27
N ASP A 36 -3.57 12.37 13.11
CA ASP A 36 -4.44 11.23 12.74
C ASP A 36 -4.04 10.60 11.39
N VAL A 37 -2.73 10.45 11.16
CA VAL A 37 -2.13 10.05 9.85
C VAL A 37 -2.70 8.74 9.34
N VAL A 38 -2.76 7.73 10.21
CA VAL A 38 -3.25 6.39 9.85
C VAL A 38 -4.75 6.43 9.52
N ASP A 39 -5.58 7.13 10.31
CA ASP A 39 -7.02 7.28 10.03
C ASP A 39 -7.24 8.05 8.72
N SER A 40 -6.41 9.07 8.46
CA SER A 40 -6.49 9.86 7.22
C SER A 40 -6.17 8.99 6.00
N LEU A 41 -5.16 8.11 6.09
CA LEU A 41 -4.84 7.18 5.02
C LEU A 41 -5.90 6.08 4.89
N GLU A 42 -6.40 5.50 5.99
CA GLU A 42 -7.48 4.51 5.94
C GLU A 42 -8.75 5.09 5.29
N CYS A 43 -9.10 6.32 5.65
CA CYS A 43 -10.19 7.06 5.02
C CYS A 43 -9.96 7.20 3.51
N MET A 44 -8.73 7.53 3.10
CA MET A 44 -8.38 7.64 1.68
C MET A 44 -8.54 6.31 0.95
N VAL A 45 -7.97 5.22 1.48
CA VAL A 45 -8.11 3.88 0.90
C VAL A 45 -9.59 3.50 0.78
N TYR A 46 -10.39 3.77 1.82
CA TYR A 46 -11.83 3.50 1.77
C TYR A 46 -12.55 4.30 0.67
N ILE A 47 -12.36 5.62 0.64
CA ILE A 47 -12.97 6.50 -0.37
C ILE A 47 -12.61 6.01 -1.77
N ASP A 48 -11.35 5.62 -1.93
CA ASP A 48 -10.81 5.15 -3.18
C ASP A 48 -11.45 3.82 -3.65
N THR A 49 -11.89 2.93 -2.74
CA THR A 49 -12.70 1.75 -3.13
C THR A 49 -14.05 2.09 -3.77
N LYS A 50 -14.52 3.34 -3.63
CA LYS A 50 -15.81 3.81 -4.14
C LYS A 50 -15.66 4.82 -5.28
N ILE A 51 -14.60 5.61 -5.24
CA ILE A 51 -14.38 6.75 -6.14
C ILE A 51 -12.97 6.66 -6.69
N PHE A 52 -12.83 6.68 -8.02
CA PHE A 52 -11.53 6.62 -8.67
C PHE A 52 -10.63 7.80 -8.26
N THR A 53 -9.46 7.51 -7.71
CA THR A 53 -8.43 8.53 -7.47
C THR A 53 -7.57 8.73 -8.71
N SER A 54 -7.45 9.99 -9.15
CA SER A 54 -6.55 10.35 -10.23
C SER A 54 -5.08 10.12 -9.85
N ARG A 55 -4.24 9.85 -10.85
CA ARG A 55 -2.78 9.67 -10.65
C ARG A 55 -2.13 10.86 -9.94
N ALA A 56 -2.54 12.08 -10.28
CA ALA A 56 -2.02 13.30 -9.68
C ALA A 56 -2.34 13.38 -8.18
N LEU A 57 -3.58 13.08 -7.81
CA LEU A 57 -4.02 13.13 -6.41
C LEU A 57 -3.38 12.00 -5.58
N TYR A 58 -3.30 10.80 -6.14
CA TYR A 58 -2.60 9.69 -5.49
C TYR A 58 -1.16 10.08 -5.14
N LYS A 59 -0.41 10.59 -6.13
CA LYS A 59 0.97 11.02 -5.94
C LYS A 59 1.08 12.11 -4.87
N GLU A 60 0.16 13.07 -4.86
CA GLU A 60 0.13 14.14 -3.88
C GLU A 60 -0.07 13.61 -2.45
N ILE A 61 -1.05 12.73 -2.25
CA ILE A 61 -1.34 12.16 -0.92
C ILE A 61 -0.18 11.28 -0.45
N ILE A 62 0.36 10.40 -1.31
CA ILE A 62 1.51 9.57 -0.94
C ILE A 62 2.73 10.42 -0.60
N THR A 63 2.99 11.51 -1.32
CA THR A 63 4.07 12.43 -0.95
C THR A 63 3.92 12.93 0.49
N LEU A 64 2.71 13.33 0.89
CA LEU A 64 2.43 13.77 2.26
C LEU A 64 2.55 12.62 3.28
N VAL A 65 2.07 11.42 2.94
CA VAL A 65 2.14 10.24 3.80
C VAL A 65 3.58 9.89 4.15
N LYS A 66 4.49 9.93 3.17
CA LYS A 66 5.91 9.60 3.39
C LYS A 66 6.59 10.52 4.42
N GLU A 67 6.22 11.79 4.43
CA GLU A 67 6.72 12.76 5.42
C GLU A 67 6.19 12.52 6.84
N CYS A 68 5.19 11.64 6.99
CA CYS A 68 4.54 11.31 8.25
C CYS A 68 4.94 9.94 8.83
N ILE A 69 5.77 9.16 8.11
CA ILE A 69 6.15 7.82 8.54
C ILE A 69 7.10 7.89 9.74
N THR A 70 6.75 7.20 10.81
CA THR A 70 7.54 7.03 12.03
C THR A 70 7.60 5.55 12.40
N GLU A 71 8.51 5.17 13.31
CA GLU A 71 8.71 3.75 13.65
C GLU A 71 7.43 3.10 14.18
N ASP A 72 6.63 3.87 14.92
CA ASP A 72 5.38 3.44 15.55
C ASP A 72 4.24 3.17 14.54
N ASN A 73 4.24 3.84 13.38
CA ASN A 73 3.13 3.80 12.42
C ASN A 73 3.49 3.19 11.06
N ALA A 74 4.78 2.95 10.81
CA ALA A 74 5.29 2.52 9.50
C ALA A 74 4.58 1.27 8.98
N GLN A 75 4.44 0.23 9.81
CA GLN A 75 3.78 -1.01 9.40
C GLN A 75 2.33 -0.76 8.95
N GLN A 76 1.57 0.05 9.68
CA GLN A 76 0.17 0.33 9.34
C GLN A 76 0.08 1.16 8.05
N ILE A 77 0.94 2.16 7.89
CA ILE A 77 0.99 2.99 6.69
C ILE A 77 1.33 2.16 5.46
N PHE A 78 2.36 1.32 5.53
CA PHE A 78 2.78 0.51 4.39
C PHE A 78 1.71 -0.53 4.01
N ASN A 79 1.01 -1.11 4.98
CA ASN A 79 -0.10 -2.01 4.70
C ASN A 79 -1.23 -1.28 3.94
N LEU A 80 -1.64 -0.11 4.42
CA LEU A 80 -2.68 0.69 3.77
C LEU A 80 -2.24 1.17 2.37
N TRP A 81 -0.96 1.52 2.21
CA TRP A 81 -0.42 1.91 0.92
C TRP A 81 -0.42 0.73 -0.08
N ALA A 82 -0.01 -0.47 0.36
CA ALA A 82 -0.10 -1.68 -0.45
C ALA A 82 -1.55 -1.97 -0.89
N ASP A 83 -2.49 -1.91 0.05
CA ASP A 83 -3.91 -2.08 -0.24
C ASP A 83 -4.37 -1.09 -1.32
N TRP A 84 -4.01 0.18 -1.19
CA TRP A 84 -4.40 1.20 -2.16
C TRP A 84 -3.83 0.93 -3.56
N ILE A 85 -2.57 0.51 -3.67
CA ILE A 85 -1.94 0.12 -4.95
C ILE A 85 -2.72 -1.02 -5.59
N ILE A 86 -3.03 -2.06 -4.81
CA ILE A 86 -3.69 -3.28 -5.29
C ILE A 86 -5.10 -2.97 -5.76
N HIS A 87 -5.90 -2.26 -4.96
CA HIS A 87 -7.31 -1.99 -5.24
C HIS A 87 -7.52 -1.20 -6.54
N GLN A 88 -6.72 -0.17 -6.79
CA GLN A 88 -6.84 0.68 -8.00
C GLN A 88 -5.89 0.27 -9.12
N ARG A 89 -5.11 -0.80 -8.92
CA ARG A 89 -4.07 -1.23 -9.84
C ARG A 89 -3.10 -0.09 -10.20
N LYS A 90 -2.69 0.70 -9.20
CA LYS A 90 -1.72 1.81 -9.34
C LYS A 90 -0.29 1.28 -9.44
N LEU A 91 -0.09 0.29 -10.31
CA LEU A 91 1.17 -0.44 -10.49
C LEU A 91 2.33 0.47 -10.88
N GLU A 92 2.04 1.62 -11.47
CA GLU A 92 3.04 2.63 -11.81
C GLU A 92 3.72 3.28 -10.58
N PHE A 93 3.24 3.00 -9.36
CA PHE A 93 3.84 3.46 -8.09
C PHE A 93 4.46 2.32 -7.28
N LEU A 94 4.52 1.11 -7.84
CA LEU A 94 5.01 -0.07 -7.14
C LEU A 94 6.50 0.03 -6.79
N ASP A 95 7.32 0.55 -7.71
CA ASP A 95 8.76 0.75 -7.48
C ASP A 95 8.99 1.71 -6.30
N GLU A 96 8.26 2.82 -6.27
CA GLU A 96 8.34 3.81 -5.20
C GLU A 96 8.00 3.17 -3.84
N PHE A 97 6.91 2.39 -3.78
CA PHE A 97 6.53 1.66 -2.58
C PHE A 97 7.61 0.69 -2.09
N ILE A 98 8.22 -0.07 -3.01
CA ILE A 98 9.28 -1.02 -2.69
C ILE A 98 10.52 -0.31 -2.14
N PHE A 99 10.97 0.77 -2.78
CA PHE A 99 12.16 1.48 -2.32
C PHE A 99 11.95 2.12 -0.94
N GLU A 100 10.78 2.72 -0.70
CA GLU A 100 10.46 3.35 0.59
C GLU A 100 10.34 2.30 1.72
N THR A 101 9.74 1.13 1.44
CA THR A 101 9.66 0.04 2.43
C THR A 101 11.03 -0.56 2.76
N LEU A 102 11.89 -0.74 1.75
CA LEU A 102 13.28 -1.22 1.92
C LEU A 102 14.14 -0.27 2.75
N ALA A 103 13.98 1.04 2.57
CA ALA A 103 14.70 2.05 3.34
C ALA A 103 14.43 1.96 4.86
N TYR A 104 13.25 1.44 5.25
CA TYR A 104 12.88 1.25 6.65
C TYR A 104 13.54 0.04 7.33
N ASN A 105 14.16 -0.86 6.55
CA ASN A 105 14.91 -2.03 7.03
C ASN A 105 14.20 -2.84 8.13
N ASN A 106 12.88 -3.05 8.00
CA ASN A 106 12.08 -3.81 8.96
C ASN A 106 11.59 -5.12 8.33
N ALA A 107 12.13 -6.25 8.79
CA ALA A 107 11.86 -7.57 8.23
C ALA A 107 10.35 -7.96 8.23
N SER A 108 9.58 -7.54 9.23
CA SER A 108 8.14 -7.83 9.31
C SER A 108 7.36 -7.07 8.25
N ILE A 109 7.69 -5.79 8.07
CA ILE A 109 7.07 -4.91 7.07
C ILE A 109 7.38 -5.43 5.68
N LEU A 110 8.65 -5.71 5.40
CA LEU A 110 9.09 -6.28 4.13
C LEU A 110 8.34 -7.57 3.81
N THR A 111 8.33 -8.53 4.74
CA THR A 111 7.64 -9.81 4.54
C THR A 111 6.17 -9.62 4.19
N HIS A 112 5.46 -8.71 4.86
CA HIS A 112 4.04 -8.48 4.61
C HIS A 112 3.78 -7.78 3.27
N CYS A 113 4.54 -6.73 2.95
CA CYS A 113 4.46 -6.03 1.68
C CYS A 113 4.70 -6.97 0.50
N TYR A 114 5.67 -7.88 0.60
CA TYR A 114 5.96 -8.85 -0.45
C TYR A 114 4.89 -9.95 -0.57
N ILE A 115 4.26 -10.38 0.53
CA ILE A 115 3.12 -11.32 0.47
C ILE A 115 1.93 -10.68 -0.25
N LEU A 116 1.58 -9.44 0.09
CA LEU A 116 0.46 -8.73 -0.54
C LEU A 116 0.68 -8.54 -2.06
N LEU A 117 1.92 -8.23 -2.46
CA LEU A 117 2.28 -8.12 -3.86
C LEU A 117 2.26 -9.46 -4.59
N PHE A 118 2.65 -10.55 -3.91
CA PHE A 118 2.61 -11.90 -4.46
C PHE A 118 1.16 -12.36 -4.71
N GLU A 119 0.26 -12.15 -3.76
CA GLU A 119 -1.15 -12.54 -3.87
C GLU A 119 -1.91 -11.73 -4.94
N ALA A 120 -1.55 -10.47 -5.14
CA ALA A 120 -2.23 -9.58 -6.09
C ALA A 120 -1.74 -9.71 -7.55
N PHE A 121 -0.49 -10.16 -7.78
CA PHE A 121 0.19 -9.97 -9.06
C PHE A 121 0.90 -11.21 -9.61
N ASP A 122 0.27 -12.39 -9.49
CA ASP A 122 0.75 -13.69 -9.99
C ASP A 122 1.28 -13.65 -11.45
N GLU A 123 0.77 -12.74 -12.31
CA GLU A 123 1.20 -12.56 -13.71
C GLU A 123 2.24 -11.45 -13.96
N TYR A 124 2.37 -10.45 -13.08
CA TYR A 124 3.32 -9.32 -13.27
C TYR A 124 4.68 -9.55 -12.60
N PHE A 125 4.78 -10.58 -11.76
CA PHE A 125 5.90 -10.80 -10.86
C PHE A 125 7.21 -11.20 -11.57
N TYR A 126 7.15 -11.87 -12.72
CA TYR A 126 8.36 -12.28 -13.46
C TYR A 126 9.23 -11.09 -13.89
N LYS A 127 8.63 -9.93 -14.18
CA LYS A 127 9.39 -8.70 -14.49
C LYS A 127 10.06 -8.06 -13.28
N PHE A 128 9.55 -8.34 -12.07
CA PHE A 128 10.07 -7.82 -10.82
C PHE A 128 11.23 -8.65 -10.29
N VAL A 129 11.16 -9.98 -10.39
CA VAL A 129 12.25 -10.89 -9.96
C VAL A 129 13.55 -10.58 -10.71
N ASP A 130 13.48 -10.29 -12.00
CA ASP A 130 14.65 -9.91 -12.82
C ASP A 130 15.33 -8.61 -12.29
N LEU A 131 14.54 -7.64 -11.80
CA LEU A 131 15.04 -6.39 -11.23
C LEU A 131 15.77 -6.60 -9.89
N PHE A 132 15.31 -7.55 -9.07
CA PHE A 132 15.90 -7.86 -7.76
C PHE A 132 17.18 -8.69 -7.85
N GLU A 133 17.37 -9.48 -8.91
CA GLU A 133 18.61 -10.25 -9.11
C GLU A 133 19.84 -9.37 -9.34
N GLU A 134 19.65 -8.17 -9.90
CA GLU A 134 20.75 -7.22 -10.15
C GLU A 134 21.23 -6.52 -8.86
N ILE A 135 20.42 -6.53 -7.78
CA ILE A 135 20.75 -5.92 -6.50
C ILE A 135 21.19 -7.00 -5.50
N LYS A 136 22.52 -7.19 -5.36
CA LYS A 136 23.15 -8.23 -4.52
C LYS A 136 22.56 -8.37 -3.11
N GLU A 137 22.19 -7.26 -2.48
CA GLU A 137 21.68 -7.20 -1.10
C GLU A 137 20.23 -7.71 -0.94
N LEU A 138 19.48 -7.83 -2.05
CA LEU A 138 18.10 -8.30 -2.08
C LEU A 138 17.96 -9.73 -2.64
N SER A 139 19.09 -10.38 -2.94
CA SER A 139 19.15 -11.76 -3.45
C SER A 139 18.48 -12.78 -2.53
N PHE A 140 18.45 -12.53 -1.21
CA PHE A 140 17.74 -13.39 -0.26
C PHE A 140 16.22 -13.34 -0.46
N ILE A 141 15.67 -12.15 -0.79
CA ILE A 141 14.25 -11.96 -1.07
C ILE A 141 13.89 -12.71 -2.36
N SER A 142 14.72 -12.61 -3.41
CA SER A 142 14.56 -13.39 -4.64
C SER A 142 14.56 -14.90 -4.38
N ASN A 143 15.48 -15.41 -3.54
CA ASN A 143 15.56 -16.83 -3.20
C ASN A 143 14.34 -17.33 -2.40
N GLU A 144 13.88 -16.56 -1.42
CA GLU A 144 12.69 -16.89 -0.62
C GLU A 144 11.42 -16.86 -1.48
N LEU A 145 11.32 -15.89 -2.40
CA LEU A 145 10.22 -15.81 -3.36
C LEU A 145 10.20 -17.01 -4.32
N LYS A 146 11.35 -17.38 -4.91
CA LYS A 146 11.46 -18.57 -5.77
C LYS A 146 11.07 -19.86 -5.05
N LYS A 147 11.46 -20.00 -3.78
CA LYS A 147 11.13 -21.16 -2.97
C LYS A 147 9.62 -21.30 -2.75
N ARG A 148 8.94 -20.20 -2.41
CA ARG A 148 7.48 -20.19 -2.21
C ARG A 148 6.70 -20.38 -3.51
N MET A 149 7.20 -19.88 -4.64
CA MET A 149 6.61 -20.16 -5.97
C MET A 149 6.62 -21.66 -6.29
N GLN A 150 7.74 -22.34 -6.02
CA GLN A 150 7.84 -23.78 -6.25
C GLN A 150 6.89 -24.57 -5.34
N GLU A 151 6.73 -24.14 -4.09
CA GLU A 151 5.81 -24.75 -3.12
C GLU A 151 4.34 -24.54 -3.53
N ASN A 152 3.95 -23.35 -4.00
CA ASN A 152 2.57 -23.07 -4.41
C ASN A 152 2.14 -23.80 -5.70
N ILE A 153 3.03 -23.91 -6.69
CA ILE A 153 2.79 -24.72 -7.92
C ILE A 153 2.62 -26.20 -7.56
N PHE A 154 3.39 -26.71 -6.60
CA PHE A 154 3.26 -28.08 -6.12
C PHE A 154 1.92 -28.30 -5.40
N ASN A 155 1.51 -27.38 -4.52
CA ASN A 155 0.25 -27.49 -3.78
C ASN A 155 -0.99 -27.33 -4.67
N THR A 156 -0.93 -26.58 -5.78
CA THR A 156 -2.05 -26.50 -6.75
C THR A 156 -2.16 -27.73 -7.64
N ARG A 157 -1.07 -28.48 -7.87
CA ARG A 157 -1.09 -29.76 -8.61
C ARG A 157 -1.53 -30.95 -7.77
N ILE A 158 -1.34 -30.90 -6.46
CA ILE A 158 -1.77 -31.96 -5.54
C ILE A 158 -3.27 -31.85 -5.20
N ASN A 159 -3.85 -30.65 -5.32
CA ASN A 159 -5.28 -30.38 -5.05
C ASN A 159 -6.17 -30.31 -6.32
N ARG A 160 -5.68 -30.79 -7.47
CA ARG A 160 -6.47 -31.04 -8.69
C ARG A 160 -6.50 -32.52 -8.98
#